data_AF-A0A2N1L2P8-F1
#
_entry.id   AF-A0A2N1L2P8-F1
#
_cell.length_a   1.000
_cell.length_b   1.000
_cell.length_c   1.000
_cell.angle_alpha   90.00
_cell.angle_beta   90.00
_cell.angle_gamma   90.00
#
_symmetry.space_group_name_H-M   'P 1'
#
loop_
_entity.id
_entity.type
_entity.pdbx_description
1 polymer ?
#
loop_
_entity_poly.entity_id
_entity_poly.type
_entity_poly.pdbx_seq_one_letter_code
_entity_poly.pdbx_strand_id
1 'polypeptide(L)' 'ACLDAKQLALKVYMNTFYGEAGNSGSPFFLRELAGGVTSAGQKNIKLIADFVKNKGFGIKYGDTDSLYL' A
#
# COMPACT_ATOMS: atom_id res chain seq x y z
N ALA A 1 -7.24 -24.06 -8.09
CA ALA A 1 -7.38 -23.30 -9.35
C ALA A 1 -8.43 -22.19 -9.23
N CYS A 2 -9.74 -22.50 -9.13
CA CYS A 2 -10.79 -21.46 -9.11
C CYS A 2 -10.73 -20.49 -7.92
N LEU A 3 -10.47 -20.99 -6.69
CA LEU A 3 -10.36 -20.13 -5.50
C LEU A 3 -9.13 -19.20 -5.58
N ASP A 4 -8.03 -19.68 -6.13
CA ASP A 4 -6.80 -18.91 -6.32
C ASP A 4 -6.98 -17.78 -7.34
N ALA A 5 -7.68 -18.07 -8.44
CA ALA A 5 -8.04 -17.03 -9.42
C ALA A 5 -8.94 -15.94 -8.79
N LYS A 6 -9.90 -16.33 -7.95
CA LYS A 6 -10.81 -15.38 -7.29
C LYS A 6 -10.08 -14.46 -6.30
N GLN A 7 -9.24 -15.01 -5.42
CA GLN A 7 -8.49 -14.20 -4.47
C GLN A 7 -7.48 -13.28 -5.17
N LEU A 8 -6.85 -13.73 -6.26
CA LEU A 8 -5.93 -12.91 -7.03
C LEU A 8 -6.67 -11.76 -7.75
N ALA A 9 -7.83 -12.03 -8.34
CA ALA A 9 -8.64 -11.00 -8.98
C ALA A 9 -9.05 -9.89 -7.99
N LEU A 10 -9.46 -10.27 -6.77
CA LEU A 10 -9.77 -9.31 -5.70
C LEU A 10 -8.54 -8.50 -5.29
N LYS A 11 -7.38 -9.16 -5.12
CA LYS A 11 -6.13 -8.48 -4.77
C LYS A 11 -5.75 -7.44 -5.82
N VAL A 12 -5.76 -7.83 -7.10
CA VAL A 12 -5.41 -6.94 -8.21
C VAL A 12 -6.38 -5.76 -8.25
N TYR A 13 -7.69 -6.02 -8.17
CA TYR A 13 -8.71 -4.97 -8.17
C TYR A 13 -8.48 -3.94 -7.05
N MET A 14 -8.26 -4.41 -5.82
CA MET A 14 -8.05 -3.52 -4.67
C MET A 14 -6.75 -2.71 -4.78
N ASN A 15 -5.66 -3.33 -5.27
CA ASN A 15 -4.39 -2.63 -5.47
C ASN A 15 -4.47 -1.56 -6.56
N THR A 16 -5.29 -1.77 -7.60
CA THR A 16 -5.51 -0.79 -8.67
C THR A 16 -6.40 0.37 -8.23
N PHE A 17 -7.37 0.13 -7.35
CA PHE A 17 -8.39 1.13 -6.99
C PHE A 17 -7.80 2.42 -6.41
N TYR A 18 -6.75 2.32 -5.58
CA TYR A 18 -6.03 3.49 -5.08
C TYR A 18 -5.46 4.35 -6.21
N GLY A 19 -4.88 3.73 -7.25
CA GLY A 19 -4.33 4.44 -8.40
C GLY A 19 -5.40 5.19 -9.18
N GLU A 20 -6.57 4.56 -9.37
CA GLU A 20 -7.72 5.20 -10.01
C GLU A 20 -8.26 6.39 -9.21
N ALA A 21 -8.32 6.28 -7.88
CA ALA A 21 -8.73 7.40 -7.02
C ALA A 21 -7.76 8.59 -7.07
N GLY A 22 -6.47 8.35 -7.38
CA GLY A 22 -5.46 9.39 -7.54
C GLY A 22 -5.34 9.97 -8.96
N ASN A 23 -5.91 9.29 -9.97
CA ASN A 23 -5.82 9.65 -11.38
C ASN A 23 -6.93 10.64 -11.77
N SER A 24 -6.58 11.89 -12.10
CA SER A 24 -7.55 12.93 -12.47
C SER A 24 -8.37 12.63 -13.73
N GLY A 25 -7.95 11.68 -14.57
CA GLY A 25 -8.71 11.21 -15.73
C GLY A 25 -9.69 10.07 -15.41
N SER A 26 -9.67 9.52 -14.19
CA SER A 26 -10.54 8.41 -13.80
C SER A 26 -11.93 8.90 -13.40
N PRO A 27 -13.02 8.18 -13.74
CA PRO A 27 -14.35 8.47 -13.18
C PRO A 27 -14.42 8.27 -11.66
N PHE A 28 -13.42 7.62 -11.07
CA PHE A 28 -13.30 7.40 -9.62
C PHE A 28 -12.34 8.38 -8.94
N PHE A 29 -11.89 9.44 -9.64
CA PHE A 29 -10.97 10.41 -9.07
C PHE A 29 -11.51 11.06 -7.80
N LEU A 30 -10.79 10.87 -6.70
CA LEU A 30 -11.09 11.46 -5.41
C LEU A 30 -9.77 11.78 -4.68
N ARG A 31 -9.25 12.99 -4.92
CA ARG A 31 -7.94 13.41 -4.43
C ARG A 31 -7.77 13.28 -2.92
N GLU A 32 -8.81 13.61 -2.16
CA GLU A 32 -8.80 13.53 -0.69
C GLU A 32 -8.67 12.10 -0.20
N LEU A 33 -9.34 11.15 -0.86
CA LEU A 33 -9.21 9.72 -0.57
C LEU A 33 -7.79 9.24 -0.86
N ALA A 34 -7.25 9.54 -2.04
CA ALA A 34 -5.88 9.17 -2.39
C ALA A 34 -4.84 9.78 -1.42
N GLY A 35 -5.05 11.05 -1.02
CA GLY A 35 -4.23 11.72 -0.03
C GLY A 35 -4.31 11.05 1.35
N GLY A 36 -5.52 10.73 1.81
CA GLY A 36 -5.74 10.04 3.08
C GLY A 36 -5.08 8.66 3.13
N VAL A 37 -5.21 7.87 2.06
CA VAL A 37 -4.54 6.57 1.92
C VAL A 37 -3.02 6.73 1.95
N THR A 38 -2.48 7.73 1.25
CA THR A 38 -1.03 8.03 1.25
C THR A 38 -0.53 8.37 2.65
N SER A 39 -1.23 9.25 3.38
CA SER A 39 -0.85 9.64 4.74
C SER A 39 -0.91 8.46 5.72
N ALA A 40 -1.95 7.63 5.63
CA ALA A 40 -2.07 6.41 6.44
C ALA A 40 -0.95 5.41 6.11
N GLY A 41 -0.64 5.20 4.83
CA GLY A 41 0.46 4.34 4.37
C GLY A 41 1.82 4.78 4.93
N GLN A 42 2.14 6.07 4.84
CA GLN A 42 3.39 6.62 5.41
C GLN A 42 3.48 6.42 6.92
N LYS A 43 2.37 6.60 7.65
CA LYS A 43 2.32 6.35 9.09
C LYS A 43 2.61 4.88 9.41
N ASN A 44 1.99 3.96 8.66
CA ASN A 44 2.16 2.52 8.87
C ASN A 44 3.58 2.05 8.57
N ILE A 45 4.16 2.48 7.44
CA ILE A 45 5.54 2.09 7.07
C ILE A 45 6.55 2.56 8.12
N LYS A 46 6.42 3.78 8.64
CA LYS A 46 7.29 4.29 9.71
C LYS A 46 7.13 3.47 11.01
N LEU A 47 5.89 3.16 11.39
CA LEU A 47 5.61 2.35 12.57
C LEU A 47 6.24 0.95 12.46
N ILE A 48 6.14 0.30 11.29
CA ILE A 48 6.76 -1.01 11.07
C ILE A 48 8.29 -0.88 11.05
N ALA A 49 8.84 0.16 10.43
CA ALA A 49 10.29 0.39 10.41
C ALA A 49 10.86 0.53 11.83
N ASP A 50 10.18 1.27 12.70
CA ASP A 50 10.57 1.41 14.10
C ASP A 50 10.45 0.08 14.85
N PHE A 51 9.36 -0.66 14.64
CA PHE A 51 9.17 -1.99 15.21
C PHE A 51 10.31 -2.96 14.85
N VAL A 52 10.67 -3.01 13.57
CA VAL A 52 11.73 -3.87 13.04
C VAL A 52 13.10 -3.48 13.60
N LYS A 53 13.43 -2.18 13.64
CA LYS A 53 14.68 -1.68 14.24
C LYS A 53 14.77 -2.04 15.72
N ASN A 54 13.67 -1.90 16.47
CA ASN A 54 13.60 -2.26 17.89
C ASN A 54 13.76 -3.77 18.15
N LYS A 55 13.52 -4.60 17.13
CA LYS A 55 13.81 -6.05 17.17
C LYS A 55 15.28 -6.38 16.83
N GLY A 56 16.11 -5.39 16.53
CA GLY A 56 17.53 -5.55 16.22
C GLY A 56 17.83 -5.83 14.74
N PHE A 57 16.83 -5.72 13.85
CA PHE A 57 17.05 -5.87 12.41
C PHE A 57 17.48 -4.55 11.76
N GLY A 58 18.42 -4.65 10.82
CA GLY A 58 18.71 -3.56 9.89
C GLY A 58 17.58 -3.41 8.87
N ILE A 59 17.45 -2.21 8.30
CA ILE A 59 16.58 -1.96 7.14
C ILE A 59 17.48 -1.46 6.02
N LYS A 60 17.54 -2.21 4.91
CA LYS A 60 18.31 -1.86 3.71
C LYS A 60 17.56 -0.92 2.79
N TYR A 61 16.24 -1.12 2.68
CA TYR A 61 15.38 -0.33 1.79
C TYR A 61 13.93 -0.35 2.28
N GLY A 62 13.17 0.66 1.87
CA GLY A 62 11.73 0.73 2.10
C GLY A 62 11.03 1.58 1.06
N ASP A 63 9.83 1.18 0.69
CA ASP A 63 8.93 1.91 -0.20
C ASP A 63 7.56 2.13 0.47
N THR A 64 6.51 2.30 -0.34
CA THR A 64 5.16 2.62 0.14
C THR A 64 4.47 1.49 0.89
N ASP A 65 4.85 0.24 0.64
CA ASP A 65 4.15 -0.95 1.11
C ASP A 65 5.08 -2.09 1.54
N SER A 66 6.40 -1.90 1.44
CA SER A 66 7.39 -2.91 1.80
C SER A 66 8.63 -2.34 2.50
N LEU A 67 9.27 -3.19 3.31
CA LEU A 67 10.56 -2.95 3.95
C LEU A 67 11.45 -4.17 3.72
N TYR A 68 12.72 -3.93 3.39
CA TYR A 68 13.74 -4.94 3.15
C TYR A 68 14.77 -4.88 4.26
N LEU A 69 15.02 -6.03 4.90
CA LEU A 69 15.90 -6.15 6.07
C LEU A 69 17.34 -6.54 5.68
#